data_AF-A0A3A4NXE3-F1
#
_entry.id   AF-A0A3A4NXE3-F1
#
_cell.length_a   1.000
_cell.length_b   1.000
_cell.length_c   1.000
_cell.angle_alpha   90.00
_cell.angle_beta   90.00
_cell.angle_gamma   90.00
#
_symmetry.space_group_name_H-M   'P 1'
#
loop_
_entity.id
_entity.type
_entity.pdbx_description
1 polymer ?
#
loop_
_entity_poly.entity_id
_entity_poly.type
_entity_poly.pdbx_seq_one_letter_code
_entity_poly.pdbx_strand_id
1 'polypeptide(L)'
;MTGMRLTYLAIFLAAVSLAGAGVVASTGDLRFPPAAEARGTDAATPDPGRVSAEIRLAEAASEAGDIPAALAHYRAAALHDPRVVDPRSPFFLGPGFEARLKKWIAAQKTVGAGDAQARADAAYLFRRMYGGCG
;
A
#
# COMPACT_ATOMS: atom_id res chain seq x y z
N MET A 1 -7.37 28.21 -27.57
CA MET A 1 -7.67 28.95 -26.34
C MET A 1 -8.74 28.14 -25.59
N THR A 2 -8.41 26.94 -25.09
CA THR A 2 -7.61 26.66 -23.88
C THR A 2 -8.30 27.20 -22.62
N GLY A 3 -9.35 26.50 -22.17
CA GLY A 3 -10.10 26.89 -20.97
C GLY A 3 -10.69 25.74 -20.15
N MET A 4 -10.33 24.48 -20.46
CA MET A 4 -10.97 23.31 -19.84
C MET A 4 -9.98 22.37 -19.14
N ARG A 5 -8.79 22.88 -18.81
CA ARG A 5 -7.73 22.13 -18.09
C ARG A 5 -7.50 22.59 -16.65
N LEU A 6 -8.21 23.63 -16.18
CA LEU A 6 -8.00 24.16 -14.82
C LEU A 6 -8.95 23.58 -13.76
N THR A 7 -10.07 22.97 -14.13
CA THR A 7 -11.08 22.53 -13.15
C THR A 7 -10.70 21.23 -12.44
N TYR A 8 -9.89 20.37 -13.07
CA TYR A 8 -9.47 19.11 -12.45
C TYR A 8 -8.36 19.27 -11.41
N LEU A 9 -7.62 20.39 -11.42
CA LEU A 9 -6.55 20.63 -10.43
C LEU A 9 -7.09 21.07 -9.06
N ALA A 10 -8.34 21.56 -8.99
CA ALA A 10 -8.94 22.09 -7.76
C ALA A 10 -9.67 21.03 -6.91
N ILE A 11 -10.02 19.87 -7.49
CA ILE A 11 -10.70 18.79 -6.76
C ILE A 11 -9.68 17.92 -5.99
N PHE A 12 -8.39 18.04 -6.29
CA PHE A 12 -7.33 17.23 -5.69
C PHE A 12 -6.86 17.71 -4.30
N LEU A 13 -7.43 18.79 -3.75
CA LEU A 13 -6.87 19.45 -2.56
C LEU A 13 -7.80 19.54 -1.33
N ALA A 14 -8.93 18.84 -1.28
CA ALA A 14 -9.90 19.03 -0.20
C ALA A 14 -10.58 17.75 0.32
N ALA A 15 -9.87 16.62 0.34
CA ALA A 15 -10.33 15.42 1.03
C ALA A 15 -9.21 14.72 1.82
N VAL A 16 -8.34 15.51 2.45
CA VAL A 16 -7.58 15.06 3.63
C VAL A 16 -8.32 15.60 4.85
N SER A 17 -9.49 15.03 5.15
CA SER A 17 -10.06 15.17 6.48
C SER A 17 -9.32 14.19 7.38
N LEU A 18 -8.25 14.72 7.95
CA LEU A 18 -7.50 14.10 9.03
C LEU A 18 -8.45 13.92 10.22
N ALA A 19 -8.46 12.71 10.76
CA ALA A 19 -8.91 12.45 12.11
C ALA A 19 -8.23 13.40 13.10
N GLY A 20 -8.93 13.73 14.17
CA GLY A 20 -8.31 14.28 15.38
C GLY A 20 -8.96 15.56 15.84
N ALA A 21 -9.96 15.42 16.70
CA ALA A 21 -10.18 16.39 17.75
C ALA A 21 -8.90 16.44 18.61
N GLY A 22 -8.07 17.44 18.35
CA GLY A 22 -6.84 17.72 19.09
C GLY A 22 -6.88 19.15 19.59
N VAL A 23 -7.16 19.28 20.88
CA VAL A 23 -7.22 20.50 21.66
C VAL A 23 -6.02 21.42 21.39
N VAL A 24 -6.30 22.71 21.26
CA VAL A 24 -5.32 23.80 21.29
C VAL A 24 -4.51 23.73 22.59
N ALA A 25 -3.20 23.51 22.48
CA ALA A 25 -2.26 23.72 23.58
C ALA A 25 -1.10 24.57 23.05
N SER A 26 -1.18 25.85 23.36
CA SER A 26 -0.15 26.84 23.14
C SER A 26 1.07 26.55 24.00
N THR A 27 2.24 26.77 23.41
CA THR A 27 3.50 27.10 24.09
C THR A 27 4.23 25.98 24.81
N GLY A 28 5.27 25.48 24.14
CA GLY A 28 6.59 25.32 24.75
C GLY A 28 6.83 24.08 25.60
N ASP A 29 7.11 22.95 24.95
CA ASP A 29 8.24 22.07 25.28
C ASP A 29 8.38 21.02 24.16
N LEU A 30 9.47 21.09 23.40
CA LEU A 30 9.83 20.06 22.41
C LEU A 30 10.30 18.82 23.16
N ARG A 31 9.34 17.99 23.59
CA ARG A 31 9.61 16.62 24.01
C ARG A 31 8.91 15.69 23.03
N PHE A 32 9.64 15.28 22.01
CA PHE A 32 9.25 14.16 21.17
C PHE A 32 9.00 12.94 22.08
N PRO A 33 7.77 12.40 22.18
CA PRO A 33 7.62 11.07 22.75
C PRO A 33 8.36 10.09 21.81
N PRO A 34 9.09 9.08 22.31
CA PRO A 34 9.57 8.01 21.46
C PRO A 34 8.35 7.41 20.75
N ALA A 35 8.50 7.09 19.46
CA ALA A 35 7.47 6.61 18.55
C ALA A 35 6.92 5.22 18.91
N ALA A 36 6.43 5.05 20.14
CA ALA A 36 5.99 3.76 20.68
C ALA A 36 4.47 3.66 20.88
N GLU A 37 3.72 4.75 20.97
CA GLU A 37 2.31 4.67 21.40
C GLU A 37 1.35 5.54 20.58
N ALA A 38 1.29 5.27 19.27
CA ALA A 38 0.10 5.57 18.46
C ALA A 38 -0.55 4.29 17.92
N ARG A 39 -0.38 3.16 18.62
CA ARG A 39 -1.17 1.93 18.39
C ARG A 39 -2.49 2.04 19.16
N GLY A 40 -3.30 3.02 18.77
CA GLY A 40 -4.59 3.32 19.36
C GLY A 40 -5.54 3.89 18.33
N THR A 41 -5.64 3.23 17.17
CA THR A 41 -6.74 3.47 16.23
C THR A 41 -7.33 2.12 15.90
N ASP A 42 -8.60 1.97 16.24
CA ASP A 42 -9.55 0.90 15.95
C ASP A 42 -9.15 0.06 14.72
N ALA A 43 -8.28 -0.93 14.91
CA ALA A 43 -7.86 -1.83 13.86
C ALA A 43 -9.02 -2.80 13.65
N ALA A 44 -9.97 -2.39 12.80
CA ALA A 44 -11.04 -3.25 12.34
C ALA A 44 -10.42 -4.62 12.01
N THR A 45 -10.97 -5.68 12.63
CA THR A 45 -10.48 -7.03 12.38
C THR A 45 -10.51 -7.26 10.87
N PRO A 46 -9.39 -7.66 10.25
CA PRO A 46 -9.36 -7.86 8.80
C PRO A 46 -10.43 -8.87 8.41
N ASP A 47 -11.25 -8.54 7.41
CA ASP A 47 -12.21 -9.47 6.84
C ASP A 47 -11.42 -10.55 6.05
N PRO A 48 -11.36 -11.78 6.56
CA PRO A 48 -10.57 -12.83 5.92
C PRO A 48 -11.11 -13.20 4.54
N GLY A 49 -12.43 -13.11 4.33
CA GLY A 49 -13.06 -13.41 3.05
C GLY A 49 -12.65 -12.41 1.98
N ARG A 50 -12.61 -11.12 2.34
CA ARG A 50 -12.14 -10.05 1.44
C ARG A 50 -10.67 -10.20 1.10
N VAL A 51 -9.81 -10.49 2.09
CA VAL A 51 -8.37 -10.72 1.85
C VAL A 51 -8.15 -11.91 0.91
N SER A 52 -8.83 -13.04 1.14
CA SER A 52 -8.73 -14.21 0.27
C SER A 52 -9.24 -13.94 -1.15
N ALA A 53 -10.31 -13.14 -1.31
CA ALA A 53 -10.82 -12.78 -2.62
C ALA A 53 -9.79 -11.97 -3.44
N GLU A 54 -9.18 -10.94 -2.84
CA GLU A 54 -8.14 -10.15 -3.49
C GLU A 54 -6.92 -11.00 -3.87
N ILE A 55 -6.49 -11.91 -2.99
CA ILE A 55 -5.37 -12.83 -3.30
C ILE A 55 -5.70 -13.71 -4.51
N ARG A 56 -6.91 -14.27 -4.58
CA ARG A 56 -7.33 -15.12 -5.72
C ARG A 56 -7.39 -14.33 -7.03
N LEU A 57 -7.86 -13.08 -7.00
CA LEU A 57 -7.83 -12.20 -8.17
C LEU A 57 -6.39 -11.88 -8.60
N ALA A 58 -5.49 -11.65 -7.63
CA ALA A 58 -4.08 -11.42 -7.90
C ALA A 58 -3.40 -12.64 -8.54
N GLU A 59 -3.72 -13.85 -8.08
CA GLU A 59 -3.22 -15.10 -8.66
C GLU A 59 -3.75 -15.32 -10.07
N ALA A 60 -5.05 -15.15 -10.29
CA ALA A 60 -5.65 -15.26 -11.62
C ALA A 60 -5.04 -14.25 -12.62
N ALA A 61 -4.83 -13.00 -12.19
CA ALA A 61 -4.15 -11.99 -13.00
C ALA A 61 -2.69 -12.36 -13.30
N SER A 62 -1.98 -12.90 -12.30
CA SER A 62 -0.60 -13.39 -12.46
C SER A 62 -0.52 -14.55 -13.46
N GLU A 63 -1.48 -15.48 -13.45
CA GLU A 63 -1.56 -16.60 -14.40
C GLU A 63 -1.88 -16.12 -15.82
N ALA A 64 -2.73 -15.10 -15.94
CA ALA A 64 -3.03 -14.44 -17.21
C ALA A 64 -1.88 -13.57 -17.74
N GLY A 65 -0.84 -13.32 -16.93
CA GLY A 65 0.29 -12.45 -17.27
C GLY A 65 0.00 -10.95 -17.11
N ASP A 66 -1.14 -10.57 -16.54
CA ASP A 66 -1.49 -9.18 -16.22
C ASP A 66 -0.81 -8.78 -14.89
N ILE A 67 0.47 -8.43 -14.99
CA ILE A 67 1.29 -8.03 -13.84
C ILE A 67 0.76 -6.76 -13.16
N PRO A 68 0.33 -5.70 -13.88
CA PRO A 68 -0.29 -4.54 -13.27
C PRO A 68 -1.52 -4.90 -12.41
N ALA A 69 -2.45 -5.71 -12.93
CA ALA A 69 -3.62 -6.12 -12.17
C ALA A 69 -3.25 -7.00 -10.96
N ALA A 70 -2.30 -7.93 -11.13
CA ALA A 70 -1.82 -8.78 -10.03
C ALA A 70 -1.27 -7.93 -8.87
N LEU A 71 -0.42 -6.94 -9.16
CA LEU A 71 0.16 -6.06 -8.17
C LEU A 71 -0.89 -5.19 -7.46
N ALA A 72 -1.90 -4.71 -8.19
CA ALA A 72 -3.00 -3.94 -7.63
C ALA A 72 -3.81 -4.76 -6.60
N HIS A 73 -4.16 -6.01 -6.95
CA HIS A 73 -4.89 -6.91 -6.05
C HIS A 73 -4.06 -7.35 -4.84
N TYR A 74 -2.77 -7.66 -5.02
CA TYR A 74 -1.89 -7.93 -3.87
C TYR A 74 -1.75 -6.73 -2.95
N ARG A 75 -1.70 -5.51 -3.49
CA ARG A 75 -1.73 -4.28 -2.69
C ARG A 75 -3.04 -4.13 -1.94
N ALA A 76 -4.19 -4.38 -2.57
CA ALA A 76 -5.49 -4.34 -1.92
C ALA A 76 -5.57 -5.33 -0.74
N ALA A 77 -5.10 -6.57 -0.94
CA ALA A 77 -4.99 -7.56 0.14
C ALA A 77 -4.12 -7.05 1.31
N ALA A 78 -2.95 -6.47 1.01
CA ALA A 78 -2.04 -5.94 2.02
C ALA A 78 -2.56 -4.69 2.77
N LEU A 79 -3.46 -3.92 2.16
CA LEU A 79 -4.16 -2.82 2.82
C LEU A 79 -5.21 -3.33 3.82
N HIS A 80 -5.82 -4.48 3.55
CA HIS A 80 -6.76 -5.13 4.46
C HIS A 80 -6.06 -5.89 5.58
N ASP A 81 -5.10 -6.74 5.23
CA ASP A 81 -4.27 -7.45 6.20
C ASP A 81 -2.80 -7.36 5.80
N PRO A 82 -2.01 -6.50 6.45
CA PRO A 82 -0.61 -6.34 6.10
C PRO A 82 0.25 -7.57 6.38
N ARG A 83 -0.25 -8.52 7.20
CA ARG A 83 0.47 -9.74 7.58
C ARG A 83 0.63 -10.71 6.41
N VAL A 84 -0.14 -10.55 5.34
CA VAL A 84 -0.04 -11.42 4.16
C VAL A 84 1.23 -11.16 3.33
N VAL A 85 1.87 -10.00 3.49
CA VAL A 85 3.10 -9.63 2.79
C VAL A 85 4.31 -9.48 3.71
N ASP A 86 4.15 -9.78 5.01
CA ASP A 86 5.22 -9.74 6.00
C ASP A 86 5.86 -11.14 6.13
N PRO A 87 7.14 -11.35 5.76
CA PRO A 87 7.80 -12.64 5.86
C PRO A 87 7.89 -13.21 7.27
N ARG A 88 7.71 -12.39 8.31
CA ARG A 88 7.72 -12.81 9.73
C ARG A 88 6.36 -13.32 10.20
N SER A 89 5.32 -13.15 9.39
CA SER A 89 3.96 -13.53 9.73
C SER A 89 3.66 -14.98 9.33
N PRO A 90 2.89 -15.74 10.13
CA PRO A 90 2.40 -17.06 9.73
C PRO A 90 1.39 -17.01 8.56
N PHE A 91 0.82 -15.84 8.25
CA PHE A 91 -0.11 -15.62 7.14
C PHE A 91 0.59 -15.13 5.85
N PHE A 92 1.92 -15.12 5.85
CA PHE A 92 2.69 -14.69 4.69
C PHE A 92 2.34 -15.51 3.46
N LEU A 93 2.16 -14.84 2.32
CA LEU A 93 1.95 -15.45 1.00
C LEU A 93 3.08 -16.39 0.57
N GLY A 94 4.22 -16.32 1.25
CA GLY A 94 5.31 -17.28 1.13
C GLY A 94 6.42 -16.85 0.17
N PRO A 95 7.52 -17.61 0.15
CA PRO A 95 8.72 -17.28 -0.63
C PRO A 95 8.48 -17.27 -2.15
N GLY A 96 7.46 -17.99 -2.63
CA GLY A 96 7.07 -17.95 -4.04
C GLY A 96 6.51 -16.60 -4.48
N PHE A 97 5.75 -15.92 -3.61
CA PHE A 97 5.30 -14.56 -3.85
C PHE A 97 6.47 -13.58 -3.84
N GLU A 98 7.38 -13.70 -2.87
CA GLU A 98 8.59 -12.89 -2.78
C GLU A 98 9.45 -12.97 -4.06
N ALA A 99 9.69 -14.19 -4.56
CA ALA A 99 10.46 -14.41 -5.78
C ALA A 99 9.78 -13.77 -7.01
N ARG A 100 8.46 -13.90 -7.14
CA ARG A 100 7.68 -13.26 -8.21
C ARG A 100 7.77 -11.74 -8.13
N LEU A 101 7.60 -11.17 -6.94
CA LEU A 101 7.68 -9.72 -6.72
C LEU A 101 9.06 -9.15 -7.12
N LYS A 102 10.15 -9.82 -6.73
CA LYS A 102 11.51 -9.42 -7.13
C LYS A 102 11.67 -9.43 -8.66
N LYS A 103 11.15 -10.47 -9.33
CA LYS A 103 11.17 -10.57 -10.80
C LYS A 103 10.39 -9.43 -11.45
N TRP A 104 9.19 -9.11 -10.95
CA TRP A 104 8.38 -8.02 -11.47
C TRP A 104 9.05 -6.66 -11.29
N ILE A 105 9.66 -6.39 -10.14
CA ILE A 105 10.42 -5.15 -9.89
C ILE A 105 11.62 -5.05 -10.86
N ALA A 106 12.33 -6.15 -11.09
CA ALA A 106 13.46 -6.17 -12.02
C ALA A 106 13.00 -5.90 -13.47
N ALA A 107 11.93 -6.54 -13.92
CA ALA A 107 11.35 -6.33 -15.25
C ALA A 107 10.85 -4.89 -15.43
N GLN A 108 10.34 -4.27 -14.37
CA GLN A 108 9.85 -2.90 -14.42
C GLN A 108 10.94 -1.84 -14.60
N LYS A 109 12.23 -2.18 -14.42
CA LYS A 109 13.36 -1.30 -14.72
C LYS A 109 13.60 -1.15 -16.23
N THR A 110 13.08 -2.06 -17.05
CA THR A 110 13.36 -2.10 -18.50
C THR A 110 12.19 -1.65 -19.37
N VAL A 111 10.97 -1.51 -18.82
CA VAL A 111 9.78 -1.02 -19.53
C VAL A 111 9.65 0.51 -19.50
N GLY A 112 8.92 1.09 -20.46
CA GLY A 112 8.67 2.54 -20.56
C GLY A 112 7.74 3.10 -19.48
N ALA A 113 7.29 4.35 -19.65
CA ALA A 113 6.48 5.10 -18.67
C ALA A 113 5.05 4.55 -18.43
N GLY A 114 4.57 3.57 -19.22
CA GLY A 114 3.20 3.04 -19.17
C GLY A 114 2.81 2.33 -17.87
N ASP A 115 3.78 1.90 -17.06
CA ASP A 115 3.54 1.07 -15.87
C ASP A 115 3.81 1.78 -14.53
N ALA A 116 3.61 3.11 -14.47
CA ALA A 116 3.92 3.89 -13.27
C ALA A 116 3.18 3.41 -12.00
N GLN A 117 1.91 3.00 -12.13
CA GLN A 117 1.12 2.49 -11.01
C GLN A 117 1.62 1.12 -10.54
N ALA A 118 1.90 0.20 -11.47
CA ALA A 118 2.46 -1.12 -11.15
C ALA A 118 3.80 -0.99 -10.41
N ARG A 119 4.63 0.01 -10.77
CA ARG A 119 5.87 0.34 -10.03
C ARG A 119 5.61 0.81 -8.63
N ALA A 120 4.63 1.69 -8.43
CA ALA A 120 4.25 2.18 -7.12
C ALA A 120 3.74 1.03 -6.23
N ASP A 121 2.92 0.14 -6.79
CA ASP A 121 2.33 -1.00 -6.09
C ASP A 121 3.40 -2.04 -5.73
N ALA A 122 4.28 -2.39 -6.66
CA ALA A 122 5.41 -3.28 -6.40
C ALA A 122 6.36 -2.71 -5.34
N ALA A 123 6.64 -1.40 -5.41
CA ALA A 123 7.48 -0.73 -4.42
C ALA A 123 6.79 -0.68 -3.04
N TYR A 124 5.47 -0.49 -2.98
CA TYR A 124 4.70 -0.57 -1.75
C TYR A 124 4.82 -1.97 -1.11
N LEU A 125 4.56 -3.02 -1.89
CA LEU A 125 4.65 -4.41 -1.41
C LEU A 125 6.05 -4.75 -0.93
N PHE A 126 7.08 -4.34 -1.67
CA PHE A 126 8.48 -4.56 -1.29
C PHE A 126 8.85 -3.82 0.00
N ARG A 127 8.46 -2.55 0.13
CA ARG A 127 8.66 -1.80 1.37
C ARG A 127 7.89 -2.40 2.53
N ARG A 128 6.72 -2.98 2.32
CA ARG A 128 6.00 -3.64 3.41
C ARG A 128 6.68 -4.93 3.84
N MET A 129 7.21 -5.68 2.88
CA MET A 129 7.90 -6.96 3.11
C MET A 129 9.25 -6.80 3.82
N TYR A 130 10.02 -5.75 3.50
CA TYR A 130 11.38 -5.56 4.03
C TYR A 130 11.58 -4.29 4.86
N GLY A 131 10.69 -3.31 4.74
CA GLY A 131 10.82 -1.98 5.35
C GLY A 131 10.28 -1.88 6.77
N GLY A 132 10.24 -2.98 7.51
CA GLY A 132 10.04 -2.93 8.96
C GLY A 132 11.32 -2.43 9.64
N CYS A 133 11.46 -1.11 9.78
CA CYS A 133 12.39 -0.50 10.73
C CYS A 133 11.68 -0.28 12.07
N GLY A 134 12.29 -0.77 13.16
CA GLY A 134 12.13 -0.25 14.53
C GLY A 134 10.92 -0.74 15.30
#